data_AF-A0A7S4G0Q4-F1
#
_entry.id   AF-A0A7S4G0Q4-F1
#
_cell.length_a   1.000
_cell.length_b   1.000
_cell.length_c   1.000
_cell.angle_alpha   90.00
_cell.angle_beta   90.00
_cell.angle_gamma   90.00
#
_symmetry.space_group_name_H-M   'P 1'
#
loop_
_entity.id
_entity.type
_entity.pdbx_description
1 polymer ?
#
loop_
_entity_poly.entity_id
_entity_poly.type
_entity_poly.pdbx_seq_one_letter_code
_entity_poly.pdbx_strand_id
1 'polypeptide(L)'
;GVCVRVLLWNDATSVDNSVVNALLSKTKSGLMGTHHIETAQFFHKSGVICELVKCHSQGVGHHTHGTNTKISWLNSKMGHGKIFTHHQKTVSMDAPSLDSTDKRRRVISFVGGLDLTNGRYDTPEHPLFDTLKTVHSGDFRQQLGGFDSRFGPRQPWHDCHAMVEGRAARDVVKNFEQRWRKQASSSNRSRLFDFSRHVHDVLPKEIDLVPRYRAWHVQMFRSIDHNSAEGVGTLERDIARAYCYQIRRAQRFIYVENQYFMGSSKWWEGFTDSTNNIPCKHRVPYELAMRIVSKIRTGQRFTVYICIPLYPEGDPQSVAMQAVLCWQSRTLQMMYSKVAEALARWGPADAHPCHYLNVYCLAKREQCPVRVDLSMVRNPRQQQLIQTGRQMVYVHSKLMVCDDEYLMIGSANINHRSLGGDRDTEIALGCVEAAHLKQPDGPVLPQGQVFGFRASLWGEHLGHYDPLFVKPHSLECVRRVNELAEANWEAFVGPAVRPLPHGHLLKYPYTVARDGALGAKVESFPDMAAGVMGSRPPDVLNLLTT
;
A
#
# COMPACT_ATOMS: atom_id res chain seq x y z
N GLY A 1 -9.32 -33.66 11.40
CA GLY A 1 -9.59 -32.66 10.34
C GLY A 1 -8.42 -31.70 10.24
N VAL A 2 -8.42 -30.80 9.25
CA VAL A 2 -7.37 -29.78 9.06
C VAL A 2 -7.27 -28.87 10.30
N CYS A 3 -6.04 -28.53 10.69
CA CYS A 3 -5.77 -27.65 11.81
C CYS A 3 -5.81 -26.18 11.37
N VAL A 4 -6.91 -25.46 11.67
CA VAL A 4 -7.07 -24.05 11.27
C VAL A 4 -6.81 -23.12 12.45
N ARG A 5 -5.88 -22.17 12.27
CA ARG A 5 -5.49 -21.16 13.25
C ARG A 5 -5.58 -19.78 12.63
N VAL A 6 -6.30 -18.87 13.28
CA VAL A 6 -6.52 -17.50 12.79
C VAL A 6 -6.12 -16.53 13.89
N LEU A 7 -5.26 -15.57 13.56
CA LEU A 7 -4.96 -14.40 14.39
C LEU A 7 -5.58 -13.17 13.72
N LEU A 8 -6.62 -12.63 14.34
CA LEU A 8 -7.26 -11.40 13.86
C LEU A 8 -6.88 -10.23 14.76
N TRP A 9 -6.69 -9.07 14.15
CA TRP A 9 -6.54 -7.84 14.91
C TRP A 9 -7.81 -7.55 15.71
N ASN A 10 -7.65 -7.30 17.00
CA ASN A 10 -8.71 -6.87 17.89
C ASN A 10 -8.77 -5.33 17.87
N ASP A 11 -9.68 -4.78 17.08
CA ASP A 11 -9.95 -3.34 17.09
C ASP A 11 -10.57 -2.95 18.43
N ALA A 12 -9.74 -2.45 19.35
CA ALA A 12 -10.15 -2.02 20.68
C ALA A 12 -11.08 -0.79 20.68
N THR A 13 -11.34 -0.17 19.52
CA THR A 13 -12.29 0.94 19.37
C THR A 13 -13.72 0.48 19.06
N SER A 14 -13.92 -0.81 18.77
CA SER A 14 -15.25 -1.43 18.64
C SER A 14 -16.06 -1.41 19.95
N VAL A 15 -15.43 -1.05 21.06
CA VAL A 15 -16.07 -0.77 22.36
C VAL A 15 -15.96 0.72 22.66
N ASP A 16 -17.07 1.43 22.41
CA ASP A 16 -17.44 2.82 22.71
C ASP A 16 -16.32 3.78 23.18
N ASN A 17 -15.84 4.63 22.26
CA ASN A 17 -14.88 5.69 22.58
C ASN A 17 -15.34 7.02 21.93
N SER A 18 -16.18 7.75 22.65
CA SER A 18 -16.88 8.97 22.20
C SER A 18 -15.97 10.09 21.68
N VAL A 19 -14.75 10.21 22.20
CA VAL A 19 -13.78 11.25 21.81
C VAL A 19 -13.16 10.97 20.43
N VAL A 20 -12.89 9.69 20.10
CA VAL A 20 -12.28 9.31 18.82
C VAL A 20 -13.32 9.31 17.71
N ASN A 21 -14.55 8.89 18.03
CA ASN A 21 -15.69 8.94 17.11
C ASN A 21 -16.07 10.38 16.72
N ALA A 22 -15.91 11.35 17.64
CA ALA A 22 -16.12 12.76 17.37
C ALA A 22 -15.03 13.38 16.45
N LEU A 23 -13.78 12.91 16.52
CA LEU A 23 -12.66 13.39 15.70
C LEU A 23 -12.63 12.76 14.29
N LEU A 24 -13.20 11.56 14.12
CA LEU A 24 -13.14 10.78 12.88
C LEU A 24 -14.51 10.59 12.19
N SER A 25 -15.56 11.24 12.69
CA SER A 25 -16.92 11.27 12.12
C SER A 25 -17.46 9.90 11.70
N LYS A 26 -17.46 8.90 12.59
CA LYS A 26 -18.06 7.57 12.32
C LYS A 26 -19.01 7.11 13.43
N THR A 27 -20.12 6.48 13.01
CA THR A 27 -21.17 5.92 13.86
C THR A 27 -21.07 4.39 13.97
N LYS A 28 -21.31 3.87 15.18
CA LYS A 28 -21.62 2.49 15.65
C LYS A 28 -20.92 1.23 15.08
N SER A 29 -20.26 1.25 13.94
CA SER A 29 -19.23 0.26 13.56
C SER A 29 -17.88 0.80 14.03
N GLY A 30 -16.97 -0.02 14.57
CA GLY A 30 -15.64 0.40 15.04
C GLY A 30 -14.87 1.29 14.03
N LEU A 31 -13.84 2.02 14.50
CA LEU A 31 -13.14 3.07 13.72
C LEU A 31 -12.79 2.65 12.29
N MET A 32 -12.41 1.37 12.12
CA MET A 32 -11.82 0.82 10.91
C MET A 32 -12.77 -0.07 10.10
N GLY A 33 -14.05 -0.19 10.51
CA GLY A 33 -15.02 -1.02 9.79
C GLY A 33 -14.62 -2.51 9.68
N THR A 34 -13.90 -3.03 10.67
CA THR A 34 -13.48 -4.44 10.72
C THR A 34 -14.60 -5.34 11.21
N HIS A 35 -14.58 -6.60 10.77
CA HIS A 35 -15.55 -7.64 11.13
C HIS A 35 -14.96 -8.68 12.09
N HIS A 36 -13.98 -8.30 12.91
CA HIS A 36 -13.20 -9.22 13.74
C HIS A 36 -14.04 -9.90 14.82
N ILE A 37 -14.98 -9.17 15.45
CA ILE A 37 -15.87 -9.74 16.47
C ILE A 37 -16.83 -10.74 15.84
N GLU A 38 -17.48 -10.36 14.75
CA GLU A 38 -18.41 -11.21 14.01
C GLU A 38 -17.71 -12.47 13.50
N THR A 39 -16.48 -12.33 13.00
CA THR A 39 -15.66 -13.47 12.54
C THR A 39 -15.29 -14.40 13.69
N ALA A 40 -14.87 -13.86 14.84
CA ALA A 40 -14.56 -14.68 16.02
C ALA A 40 -15.80 -15.41 16.54
N GLN A 41 -16.96 -14.76 16.53
CA GLN A 41 -18.24 -15.35 16.91
C GLN A 41 -18.65 -16.47 15.94
N PHE A 42 -18.49 -16.26 14.63
CA PHE A 42 -18.75 -17.25 13.60
C PHE A 42 -17.97 -18.55 13.85
N PHE A 43 -16.72 -18.45 14.31
CA PHE A 43 -15.88 -19.62 14.58
C PHE A 43 -16.01 -20.21 15.99
N HIS A 44 -16.68 -19.55 16.94
CA HIS A 44 -16.64 -19.90 18.37
C HIS A 44 -17.04 -21.36 18.71
N LYS A 45 -17.88 -22.00 17.89
CA LYS A 45 -18.32 -23.39 18.05
C LYS A 45 -17.83 -24.34 16.95
N SER A 46 -16.84 -23.90 16.18
CA SER A 46 -16.25 -24.68 15.08
C SER A 46 -14.93 -25.34 15.50
N GLY A 47 -14.33 -26.14 14.59
CA GLY A 47 -12.98 -26.66 14.76
C GLY A 47 -11.86 -25.63 14.52
N VAL A 48 -12.21 -24.41 14.11
CA VAL A 48 -11.27 -23.30 13.88
C VAL A 48 -10.95 -22.61 15.20
N ILE A 49 -9.66 -22.39 15.48
CA ILE A 49 -9.25 -21.57 16.62
C ILE A 49 -8.94 -20.17 16.11
N CYS A 50 -9.82 -19.23 16.45
CA CYS A 50 -9.70 -17.82 16.12
C CYS A 50 -9.34 -17.01 17.38
N GLU A 51 -8.19 -16.34 17.36
CA GLU A 51 -7.68 -15.51 18.45
C GLU A 51 -7.75 -14.03 18.06
N LEU A 52 -8.38 -13.23 18.92
CA LEU A 52 -8.44 -11.77 18.78
C LEU A 52 -7.28 -11.13 19.53
N VAL A 53 -6.31 -10.56 18.82
CA VAL A 53 -5.06 -10.05 19.39
C VAL A 53 -4.89 -8.54 19.24
N LYS A 54 -4.42 -7.88 20.30
CA LYS A 54 -4.19 -6.43 20.34
C LYS A 54 -2.77 -6.09 19.90
N CYS A 55 -2.61 -4.99 19.17
CA CYS A 55 -1.30 -4.46 18.81
C CYS A 55 -0.84 -3.47 19.90
N HIS A 56 0.24 -3.81 20.61
CA HIS A 56 0.82 -2.96 21.63
C HIS A 56 2.07 -2.29 21.07
N SER A 57 2.12 -0.96 21.03
CA SER A 57 3.33 -0.23 20.63
C SER A 57 4.35 -0.18 21.76
N GLN A 58 5.64 -0.29 21.43
CA GLN A 58 6.72 0.18 22.30
C GLN A 58 6.47 1.63 22.72
N GLY A 59 6.65 1.89 24.01
CA GLY A 59 6.33 3.11 24.73
C GLY A 59 6.31 4.42 23.93
N VAL A 60 5.19 5.12 24.03
CA VAL A 60 5.20 6.58 24.21
C VAL A 60 5.53 6.95 25.68
N GLY A 61 6.31 6.10 26.38
CA GLY A 61 6.34 6.09 27.85
C GLY A 61 7.65 5.78 28.57
N HIS A 62 8.76 5.40 27.92
CA HIS A 62 9.97 5.00 28.68
C HIS A 62 11.32 5.62 28.33
N HIS A 63 11.41 6.56 27.38
CA HIS A 63 12.65 7.33 27.17
C HIS A 63 12.42 8.80 26.80
N THR A 64 11.62 9.51 27.58
CA THR A 64 11.62 10.99 27.58
C THR A 64 11.69 11.51 29.01
N HIS A 65 12.89 11.57 29.57
CA HIS A 65 13.17 12.61 30.56
C HIS A 65 13.17 13.94 29.82
N GLY A 66 11.98 14.53 29.71
CA GLY A 66 11.76 15.79 29.00
C GLY A 66 10.43 15.81 28.26
N THR A 67 9.44 16.44 28.90
CA THR A 67 8.36 17.23 28.27
C THR A 67 7.43 16.55 27.25
N ASN A 68 6.24 16.09 27.66
CA ASN A 68 4.94 16.71 27.30
C ASN A 68 3.73 15.96 27.91
N THR A 69 3.03 16.60 28.84
CA THR A 69 1.85 16.05 29.55
C THR A 69 0.63 15.81 28.65
N LYS A 70 0.50 16.50 27.51
CA LYS A 70 -0.65 16.36 26.58
C LYS A 70 -0.64 15.09 25.72
N ILE A 71 0.53 14.67 25.22
CA ILE A 71 0.65 13.42 24.44
C ILE A 71 0.50 12.20 25.37
N SER A 72 1.10 12.29 26.57
CA SER A 72 0.84 11.31 27.64
C SER A 72 -0.63 11.28 28.05
N TRP A 73 -1.33 12.42 28.05
CA TRP A 73 -2.77 12.51 28.37
C TRP A 73 -3.67 11.94 27.27
N LEU A 74 -3.34 12.15 25.99
CA LEU A 74 -4.07 11.51 24.88
C LEU A 74 -3.81 10.00 24.83
N ASN A 75 -2.59 9.54 25.09
CA ASN A 75 -2.29 8.11 25.22
C ASN A 75 -2.92 7.49 26.48
N SER A 76 -3.01 8.23 27.59
CA SER A 76 -3.67 7.76 28.80
C SER A 76 -5.19 7.72 28.66
N LYS A 77 -5.80 8.67 27.92
CA LYS A 77 -7.24 8.65 27.60
C LYS A 77 -7.61 7.68 26.48
N MET A 78 -6.78 7.51 25.46
CA MET A 78 -7.03 6.57 24.35
C MET A 78 -6.65 5.13 24.70
N GLY A 79 -5.93 4.89 25.79
CA GLY A 79 -5.46 3.57 26.21
C GLY A 79 -4.27 3.10 25.38
N HIS A 80 -3.17 2.75 26.05
CA HIS A 80 -1.99 2.15 25.44
C HIS A 80 -2.39 0.93 24.59
N GLY A 81 -2.19 0.99 23.26
CA GLY A 81 -2.48 -0.11 22.33
C GLY A 81 -3.84 -0.07 21.61
N LYS A 82 -4.58 1.05 21.60
CA LYS A 82 -5.88 1.14 20.88
C LYS A 82 -5.84 1.80 19.48
N ILE A 83 -4.66 2.18 18.98
CA ILE A 83 -4.53 3.05 17.77
C ILE A 83 -3.80 2.35 16.61
N PHE A 84 -2.93 1.40 16.92
CA PHE A 84 -2.14 0.65 15.94
C PHE A 84 -2.74 -0.72 15.69
N THR A 85 -2.42 -1.28 14.52
CA THR A 85 -3.07 -2.47 14.01
C THR A 85 -2.08 -3.60 13.73
N HIS A 86 -2.56 -4.84 13.78
CA HIS A 86 -1.86 -5.92 13.11
C HIS A 86 -2.25 -5.92 11.64
N HIS A 87 -1.37 -5.39 10.80
CA HIS A 87 -1.68 -5.09 9.40
C HIS A 87 -1.15 -6.14 8.41
N GLN A 88 -0.52 -7.21 8.90
CA GLN A 88 -0.06 -8.35 8.11
C GLN A 88 -1.24 -9.12 7.49
N LYS A 89 -1.23 -9.30 6.16
CA LYS A 89 -2.17 -10.19 5.45
C LYS A 89 -1.44 -11.43 4.97
N THR A 90 -1.67 -12.55 5.65
CA THR A 90 -0.99 -13.80 5.32
C THR A 90 -1.89 -15.01 5.42
N VAL A 91 -1.75 -15.94 4.49
CA VAL A 91 -2.34 -17.29 4.56
C VAL A 91 -1.21 -18.29 4.39
N SER A 92 -1.14 -19.32 5.22
CA SER A 92 -0.17 -20.41 5.05
C SER A 92 -0.85 -21.75 5.19
N MET A 93 -0.49 -22.70 4.33
CA MET A 93 -1.08 -24.04 4.31
C MET A 93 -0.08 -25.08 3.81
N ASP A 94 -0.33 -26.33 4.17
CA ASP A 94 0.34 -27.46 3.56
C ASP A 94 -0.27 -27.79 2.19
N ALA A 95 0.59 -28.12 1.22
CA ALA A 95 0.23 -28.50 -0.14
C ALA A 95 0.88 -29.84 -0.51
N PRO A 96 0.34 -30.59 -1.49
CA PRO A 96 1.03 -31.76 -2.04
C PRO A 96 2.42 -31.41 -2.57
N SER A 97 3.36 -32.37 -2.54
CA SER A 97 4.64 -32.28 -3.24
C SER A 97 4.45 -31.96 -4.72
N LEU A 98 5.45 -31.34 -5.35
CA LEU A 98 5.46 -31.13 -6.80
C LEU A 98 5.66 -32.45 -7.56
N ASP A 99 6.29 -33.43 -6.92
CA ASP A 99 6.37 -34.81 -7.41
C ASP A 99 5.12 -35.58 -6.95
N SER A 100 4.25 -35.92 -7.92
CA SER A 100 3.03 -36.68 -7.65
C SER A 100 3.26 -38.06 -7.01
N THR A 101 4.48 -38.59 -7.08
CA THR A 101 4.85 -39.87 -6.45
C THR A 101 5.29 -39.70 -4.99
N ASP A 102 5.64 -38.48 -4.58
CA ASP A 102 6.05 -38.16 -3.22
C ASP A 102 4.82 -37.84 -2.36
N LYS A 103 4.56 -38.71 -1.37
CA LYS A 103 3.45 -38.56 -0.43
C LYS A 103 3.68 -37.47 0.62
N ARG A 104 4.87 -36.87 0.67
CA ARG A 104 5.17 -35.74 1.56
C ARG A 104 4.43 -34.48 1.12
N ARG A 105 4.35 -33.53 2.04
CA ARG A 105 3.70 -32.25 1.84
C ARG A 105 4.72 -31.14 1.95
N ARG A 106 4.45 -30.02 1.29
CA ARG A 106 5.24 -28.79 1.31
C ARG A 106 4.42 -27.66 1.91
N VAL A 107 5.06 -26.53 2.20
CA VAL A 107 4.38 -25.32 2.69
C VAL A 107 4.26 -24.32 1.54
N ILE A 108 3.08 -23.73 1.40
CA ILE A 108 2.86 -22.52 0.62
C ILE A 108 2.35 -21.41 1.52
N SER A 109 2.75 -20.19 1.20
CA SER A 109 2.30 -19.00 1.92
C SER A 109 1.91 -17.89 0.94
N PHE A 110 0.99 -17.04 1.37
CA PHE A 110 0.52 -15.88 0.64
C PHE A 110 0.82 -14.63 1.47
N VAL A 111 1.35 -13.59 0.82
CA VAL A 111 1.70 -12.30 1.44
C VAL A 111 1.37 -11.17 0.46
N GLY A 112 0.75 -10.09 0.93
CA GLY A 112 0.45 -8.93 0.09
C GLY A 112 -0.47 -7.90 0.76
N GLY A 113 -1.20 -7.14 -0.05
CA GLY A 113 -2.13 -6.10 0.40
C GLY A 113 -3.57 -6.60 0.63
N LEU A 114 -3.97 -7.71 -0.01
CA LEU A 114 -5.34 -8.22 0.08
C LEU A 114 -5.64 -8.92 1.42
N ASP A 115 -6.58 -8.35 2.18
CA ASP A 115 -7.26 -9.01 3.30
C ASP A 115 -8.39 -9.94 2.78
N LEU A 116 -8.64 -11.05 3.49
CA LEU A 116 -9.80 -11.90 3.23
C LEU A 116 -11.06 -11.29 3.88
N THR A 117 -11.59 -10.25 3.25
CA THR A 117 -12.78 -9.52 3.71
C THR A 117 -13.52 -8.91 2.52
N ASN A 118 -14.71 -8.39 2.79
CA ASN A 118 -15.55 -7.70 1.81
C ASN A 118 -14.84 -6.57 1.03
N GLY A 119 -15.19 -6.48 -0.25
CA GLY A 119 -14.87 -5.40 -1.16
C GLY A 119 -13.45 -5.44 -1.73
N ARG A 120 -12.74 -6.54 -1.52
CA ARG A 120 -11.38 -6.78 -2.02
C ARG A 120 -11.37 -7.56 -3.33
N TYR A 121 -12.44 -8.30 -3.62
CA TYR A 121 -12.58 -8.96 -4.90
C TYR A 121 -12.72 -7.90 -5.99
N ASP A 122 -11.89 -7.99 -7.02
CA ASP A 122 -12.01 -7.18 -8.24
C ASP A 122 -11.19 -7.85 -9.36
N THR A 123 -11.30 -7.31 -10.56
CA THR A 123 -10.51 -7.69 -11.72
C THR A 123 -9.90 -6.44 -12.36
N PRO A 124 -8.87 -6.56 -13.23
CA PRO A 124 -8.24 -5.42 -13.92
C PRO A 124 -9.23 -4.53 -14.70
N GLU A 125 -10.41 -5.06 -15.03
CA GLU A 125 -11.49 -4.28 -15.62
C GLU A 125 -12.04 -3.22 -14.66
N HIS A 126 -12.04 -3.41 -13.34
CA HIS A 126 -12.51 -2.45 -12.34
C HIS A 126 -13.92 -1.87 -12.55
N PRO A 127 -14.95 -2.70 -12.82
CA PRO A 127 -16.30 -2.23 -13.16
C PRO A 127 -16.94 -1.38 -12.03
N LEU A 128 -17.61 -0.29 -12.41
CA LEU A 128 -18.33 0.60 -11.50
C LEU A 128 -19.78 0.15 -11.27
N PHE A 129 -20.43 -0.37 -12.31
CA PHE A 129 -21.88 -0.66 -12.31
C PHE A 129 -22.24 -2.09 -12.72
N ASP A 130 -21.57 -2.67 -13.71
CA ASP A 130 -22.02 -3.91 -14.36
C ASP A 130 -22.04 -5.14 -13.45
N THR A 131 -21.22 -5.12 -12.40
CA THR A 131 -21.04 -6.26 -11.49
C THR A 131 -21.85 -6.16 -10.19
N LEU A 132 -22.63 -5.08 -10.00
CA LEU A 132 -23.41 -4.84 -8.78
C LEU A 132 -24.46 -5.93 -8.51
N LYS A 133 -24.93 -6.62 -9.57
CA LYS A 133 -25.90 -7.72 -9.50
C LYS A 133 -25.28 -9.11 -9.63
N THR A 134 -23.97 -9.20 -9.78
CA THR A 134 -23.23 -10.46 -9.97
C THR A 134 -22.23 -10.65 -8.84
N VAL A 135 -20.93 -10.60 -9.13
CA VAL A 135 -19.84 -10.86 -8.18
C VAL A 135 -19.77 -9.85 -7.04
N HIS A 136 -20.28 -8.62 -7.23
CA HIS A 136 -20.36 -7.62 -6.16
C HIS A 136 -21.75 -7.56 -5.50
N SER A 137 -22.64 -8.49 -5.81
CA SER A 137 -23.89 -8.63 -5.06
C SER A 137 -23.58 -9.16 -3.66
N GLY A 138 -23.86 -8.36 -2.63
CA GLY A 138 -23.46 -8.67 -1.26
C GLY A 138 -21.99 -8.35 -0.92
N ASP A 139 -21.21 -7.87 -1.91
CA ASP A 139 -19.82 -7.42 -1.74
C ASP A 139 -19.60 -5.97 -2.19
N PHE A 140 -20.66 -5.16 -2.11
CA PHE A 140 -20.60 -3.75 -2.50
C PHE A 140 -19.70 -2.96 -1.53
N ARG A 141 -18.66 -2.33 -2.08
CA ARG A 141 -17.77 -1.44 -1.33
C ARG A 141 -17.86 -0.01 -1.85
N GLN A 142 -18.02 0.92 -0.92
CA GLN A 142 -17.89 2.35 -1.14
C GLN A 142 -17.44 3.02 0.16
N GLN A 143 -16.29 3.69 0.15
CA GLN A 143 -15.72 4.31 1.36
C GLN A 143 -16.51 5.55 1.83
N LEU A 144 -17.21 6.20 0.91
CA LEU A 144 -18.10 7.32 1.21
C LEU A 144 -19.43 6.73 1.66
N GLY A 145 -19.65 6.65 2.98
CA GLY A 145 -20.79 5.93 3.56
C GLY A 145 -22.17 6.39 3.05
N GLY A 146 -23.19 5.57 3.29
CA GLY A 146 -24.58 5.90 2.95
C GLY A 146 -24.93 5.75 1.47
N PHE A 147 -24.16 4.95 0.72
CA PHE A 147 -24.47 4.60 -0.66
C PHE A 147 -25.35 3.36 -0.71
N ASP A 148 -26.34 3.39 -1.60
CA ASP A 148 -27.20 2.26 -1.88
C ASP A 148 -26.54 1.33 -2.91
N SER A 149 -26.21 0.11 -2.47
CA SER A 149 -25.53 -0.92 -3.27
C SER A 149 -26.24 -1.27 -4.59
N ARG A 150 -27.54 -0.97 -4.73
CA ARG A 150 -28.31 -1.27 -5.94
C ARG A 150 -27.99 -0.38 -7.13
N PHE A 151 -27.44 0.82 -6.89
CA PHE A 151 -27.28 1.85 -7.93
C PHE A 151 -25.83 2.20 -8.27
N GLY A 152 -24.88 1.88 -7.38
CA GLY A 152 -23.47 2.21 -7.58
C GLY A 152 -23.18 3.72 -7.60
N PRO A 153 -22.01 4.14 -8.12
CA PRO A 153 -20.89 3.26 -8.47
C PRO A 153 -20.30 2.60 -7.23
N ARG A 154 -19.86 1.33 -7.36
CA ARG A 154 -18.93 0.76 -6.38
C ARG A 154 -17.60 1.49 -6.47
N GLN A 155 -16.75 1.32 -5.46
CA GLN A 155 -15.35 1.70 -5.53
C GLN A 155 -14.50 0.50 -5.94
N PRO A 156 -13.87 0.50 -7.13
CA PRO A 156 -12.91 -0.52 -7.53
C PRO A 156 -11.72 -0.65 -6.59
N TRP A 157 -11.12 -1.84 -6.53
CA TRP A 157 -10.02 -2.17 -5.64
C TRP A 157 -8.83 -2.74 -6.43
N HIS A 158 -7.78 -1.93 -6.56
CA HIS A 158 -6.52 -2.35 -7.18
C HIS A 158 -5.50 -2.73 -6.10
N ASP A 159 -4.96 -3.95 -6.17
CA ASP A 159 -4.04 -4.45 -5.16
C ASP A 159 -3.13 -5.56 -5.72
N CYS A 160 -2.08 -5.88 -4.99
CA CYS A 160 -1.12 -6.91 -5.33
C CYS A 160 -0.96 -7.94 -4.19
N HIS A 161 -0.84 -9.22 -4.55
CA HIS A 161 -0.54 -10.29 -3.61
C HIS A 161 0.40 -11.32 -4.24
N ALA A 162 1.23 -11.98 -3.43
CA ALA A 162 2.14 -13.02 -3.88
C ALA A 162 1.88 -14.33 -3.16
N MET A 163 1.92 -15.43 -3.92
CA MET A 163 2.16 -16.77 -3.39
C MET A 163 3.67 -17.02 -3.36
N VAL A 164 4.17 -17.58 -2.27
CA VAL A 164 5.57 -17.97 -2.09
C VAL A 164 5.66 -19.44 -1.70
N GLU A 165 6.69 -20.10 -2.23
CA GLU A 165 7.01 -21.51 -2.01
C GLU A 165 8.44 -21.66 -1.48
N GLY A 166 8.80 -22.85 -1.02
CA GLY A 166 10.15 -23.15 -0.53
C GLY A 166 10.44 -22.53 0.83
N ARG A 167 11.71 -22.16 1.08
CA ARG A 167 12.17 -21.71 2.41
C ARG A 167 11.47 -20.43 2.87
N ALA A 168 11.22 -19.49 1.96
CA ALA A 168 10.57 -18.24 2.30
C ALA A 168 9.11 -18.42 2.77
N ALA A 169 8.40 -19.44 2.29
CA ALA A 169 7.06 -19.77 2.82
C ALA A 169 7.12 -20.16 4.31
N ARG A 170 8.18 -20.85 4.72
CA ARG A 170 8.37 -21.22 6.13
C ARG A 170 8.74 -20.03 7.00
N ASP A 171 9.43 -19.05 6.47
CA ASP A 171 9.69 -17.81 7.21
C ASP A 171 8.37 -17.09 7.52
N VAL A 172 7.39 -17.12 6.61
CA VAL A 172 6.03 -16.60 6.84
C VAL A 172 5.30 -17.40 7.93
N VAL A 173 5.38 -18.73 7.91
CA VAL A 173 4.83 -19.59 8.98
C VAL A 173 5.50 -19.28 10.32
N LYS A 174 6.83 -19.17 10.35
CA LYS A 174 7.60 -18.85 11.56
C LYS A 174 7.20 -17.50 12.13
N ASN A 175 6.95 -16.50 11.29
CA ASN A 175 6.37 -15.22 11.73
C ASN A 175 5.02 -15.42 12.42
N PHE A 176 4.11 -16.20 11.84
CA PHE A 176 2.82 -16.52 12.47
C PHE A 176 3.00 -17.23 13.82
N GLU A 177 3.88 -18.23 13.90
CA GLU A 177 4.13 -18.97 15.14
C GLU A 177 4.70 -18.08 16.25
N GLN A 178 5.66 -17.20 15.92
CA GLN A 178 6.22 -16.24 16.88
C GLN A 178 5.14 -15.30 17.44
N ARG A 179 4.23 -14.83 16.59
CA ARG A 179 3.08 -14.00 17.02
C ARG A 179 2.09 -14.80 17.86
N TRP A 180 1.77 -16.02 17.44
CA TRP A 180 0.86 -16.90 18.17
C TRP A 180 1.37 -17.19 19.58
N ARG A 181 2.63 -17.63 19.72
CA ARG A 181 3.21 -17.94 21.03
C ARG A 181 3.21 -16.72 21.95
N LYS A 182 3.39 -15.52 21.39
CA LYS A 182 3.35 -14.26 22.13
C LYS A 182 1.94 -13.85 22.55
N GLN A 183 0.96 -13.93 21.65
CA GLN A 183 -0.30 -13.19 21.78
C GLN A 183 -1.54 -14.06 21.95
N ALA A 184 -1.50 -15.35 21.60
CA ALA A 184 -2.63 -16.26 21.79
C ALA A 184 -2.92 -16.49 23.29
N SER A 185 -4.17 -16.77 23.60
CA SER A 185 -4.61 -17.14 24.95
C SER A 185 -3.81 -18.32 25.51
N SER A 186 -3.65 -18.38 26.84
CA SER A 186 -2.86 -19.42 27.52
C SER A 186 -3.34 -20.83 27.18
N SER A 187 -4.65 -21.04 27.00
CA SER A 187 -5.25 -22.32 26.64
C SER A 187 -4.97 -22.75 25.19
N ASN A 188 -4.72 -21.80 24.29
CA ASN A 188 -4.49 -22.08 22.87
C ASN A 188 -3.02 -21.95 22.45
N ARG A 189 -2.15 -21.38 23.30
CA ARG A 189 -0.72 -21.19 23.01
C ARG A 189 0.00 -22.48 22.60
N SER A 190 -0.32 -23.60 23.24
CA SER A 190 0.25 -24.93 22.93
C SER A 190 -0.44 -25.63 21.77
N ARG A 191 -1.51 -25.07 21.21
CA ARG A 191 -2.34 -25.71 20.17
C ARG A 191 -1.89 -25.34 18.75
N LEU A 192 -0.66 -24.88 18.56
CA LEU A 192 -0.08 -24.72 17.22
C LEU A 192 0.10 -26.09 16.56
N PHE A 193 -0.07 -26.11 15.24
CA PHE A 193 0.40 -27.25 14.46
C PHE A 193 1.92 -27.19 14.39
N ASP A 194 2.59 -28.29 14.73
CA ASP A 194 4.04 -28.38 14.64
C ASP A 194 4.45 -28.73 13.20
N PHE A 195 4.66 -27.69 12.38
CA PHE A 195 5.13 -27.86 11.00
C PHE A 195 6.48 -28.58 10.92
N SER A 196 7.35 -28.42 11.92
CA SER A 196 8.68 -29.03 11.92
C SER A 196 8.65 -30.55 12.10
N ARG A 197 7.64 -31.07 12.80
CA ARG A 197 7.47 -32.51 13.04
C ARG A 197 6.67 -33.23 11.96
N HIS A 198 5.76 -32.52 11.29
CA HIS A 198 4.75 -33.14 10.43
C HIS A 198 4.85 -32.77 8.95
N VAL A 199 5.59 -31.71 8.62
CA VAL A 199 5.90 -31.34 7.25
C VAL A 199 7.38 -31.50 7.06
N HIS A 200 7.80 -32.71 6.68
CA HIS A 200 9.19 -32.98 6.32
C HIS A 200 9.65 -31.95 5.32
N ASP A 201 10.75 -31.27 5.63
CA ASP A 201 11.46 -30.39 4.71
C ASP A 201 11.65 -31.12 3.39
N VAL A 202 10.86 -30.75 2.38
CA VAL A 202 11.29 -30.99 1.02
C VAL A 202 12.32 -29.91 0.70
N LEU A 203 13.52 -30.11 1.22
CA LEU A 203 14.75 -29.41 0.89
C LEU A 203 15.79 -30.51 0.62
N PRO A 204 16.59 -30.52 -0.46
CA PRO A 204 16.66 -29.70 -1.67
C PRO A 204 16.42 -30.50 -2.99
N LYS A 205 15.89 -31.74 -2.96
CA LYS A 205 15.70 -32.50 -4.22
C LYS A 205 14.66 -31.89 -5.18
N GLU A 206 13.68 -31.12 -4.69
CA GLU A 206 12.73 -30.38 -5.54
C GLU A 206 13.30 -29.05 -6.08
N ILE A 207 14.32 -28.45 -5.43
CA ILE A 207 14.99 -27.25 -5.95
C ILE A 207 15.81 -27.60 -7.20
N ASP A 208 16.33 -28.82 -7.29
CA ASP A 208 16.98 -29.34 -8.51
C ASP A 208 15.97 -29.73 -9.62
N LEU A 209 14.67 -29.87 -9.29
CA LEU A 209 13.61 -30.12 -10.27
C LEU A 209 13.00 -28.84 -10.85
N VAL A 210 13.10 -27.71 -10.15
CA VAL A 210 12.74 -26.40 -10.72
C VAL A 210 13.91 -25.96 -11.60
N PRO A 211 13.76 -25.91 -12.93
CA PRO A 211 14.85 -25.47 -13.78
C PRO A 211 15.33 -24.08 -13.35
N ARG A 212 16.64 -23.82 -13.37
CA ARG A 212 17.22 -22.55 -12.90
C ARG A 212 16.56 -21.31 -13.48
N TYR A 213 16.02 -21.38 -14.70
CA TYR A 213 15.27 -20.30 -15.35
C TYR A 213 13.93 -19.94 -14.68
N ARG A 214 13.44 -20.76 -13.72
CA ARG A 214 12.24 -20.52 -12.90
C ARG A 214 12.57 -20.29 -11.41
N ALA A 215 13.84 -20.26 -11.02
CA ALA A 215 14.25 -20.17 -9.63
C ALA A 215 14.24 -18.72 -9.11
N TRP A 216 13.79 -18.54 -7.87
CA TRP A 216 13.73 -17.25 -7.19
C TRP A 216 14.56 -17.23 -5.91
N HIS A 217 15.23 -16.10 -5.67
CA HIS A 217 15.74 -15.73 -4.35
C HIS A 217 14.71 -14.83 -3.68
N VAL A 218 14.17 -15.29 -2.55
CA VAL A 218 13.14 -14.58 -1.80
C VAL A 218 13.61 -14.37 -0.37
N GLN A 219 13.44 -13.14 0.14
CA GLN A 219 13.70 -12.79 1.53
C GLN A 219 12.45 -12.15 2.14
N MET A 220 12.04 -12.64 3.32
CA MET A 220 10.96 -12.03 4.10
C MET A 220 11.51 -10.87 4.95
N PHE A 221 10.77 -9.77 5.00
CA PHE A 221 11.04 -8.60 5.83
C PHE A 221 9.82 -8.28 6.70
N ARG A 222 10.05 -7.64 7.85
CA ARG A 222 8.98 -7.24 8.78
C ARG A 222 9.19 -5.85 9.37
N SER A 223 8.07 -5.28 9.82
CA SER A 223 8.00 -4.22 10.82
C SER A 223 7.28 -4.83 12.02
N ILE A 224 7.98 -5.11 13.10
CA ILE A 224 7.40 -5.81 14.26
C ILE A 224 8.28 -5.59 15.51
N ASP A 225 7.71 -5.74 16.70
CA ASP A 225 8.42 -5.60 17.97
C ASP A 225 8.23 -6.82 18.89
N HIS A 226 8.94 -6.83 20.01
CA HIS A 226 8.85 -7.90 21.01
C HIS A 226 7.52 -7.95 21.77
N ASN A 227 6.65 -6.94 21.64
CA ASN A 227 5.30 -6.99 22.19
C ASN A 227 4.40 -7.88 21.33
N SER A 228 4.68 -7.92 20.02
CA SER A 228 3.86 -8.59 19.03
C SER A 228 4.37 -9.99 18.67
N ALA A 229 5.65 -10.29 18.86
CA ALA A 229 6.24 -11.58 18.53
C ALA A 229 7.29 -12.07 19.55
N GLU A 230 7.34 -13.38 19.78
CA GLU A 230 8.35 -14.04 20.62
C GLU A 230 9.68 -14.19 19.87
N GLY A 231 10.80 -14.04 20.58
CA GLY A 231 12.15 -14.22 20.01
C GLY A 231 12.56 -13.11 19.03
N VAL A 232 11.81 -11.99 19.01
CA VAL A 232 12.16 -10.77 18.30
C VAL A 232 12.89 -9.84 19.27
N GLY A 233 13.93 -9.15 18.80
CA GLY A 233 14.61 -8.12 19.58
C GLY A 233 13.70 -6.94 19.91
N THR A 234 14.24 -5.83 20.41
CA THR A 234 13.41 -4.69 20.81
C THR A 234 12.50 -4.21 19.68
N LEU A 235 13.03 -4.15 18.44
CA LEU A 235 12.36 -3.57 17.29
C LEU A 235 12.96 -4.04 15.95
N GLU A 236 12.13 -4.56 15.04
CA GLU A 236 12.48 -4.86 13.64
C GLU A 236 11.92 -3.77 12.70
N ARG A 237 12.78 -3.26 11.82
CA ARG A 237 12.46 -2.22 10.81
C ARG A 237 12.96 -2.63 9.43
N ASP A 238 12.96 -3.93 9.16
CA ASP A 238 13.70 -4.50 8.05
C ASP A 238 13.03 -4.20 6.71
N ILE A 239 11.71 -3.98 6.68
CA ILE A 239 11.02 -3.47 5.49
C ILE A 239 11.58 -2.11 5.10
N ALA A 240 11.65 -1.16 6.04
CA ALA A 240 12.15 0.19 5.75
C ALA A 240 13.63 0.18 5.30
N ARG A 241 14.44 -0.70 5.91
CA ARG A 241 15.84 -0.92 5.52
C ARG A 241 15.95 -1.51 4.12
N ALA A 242 15.14 -2.51 3.80
CA ALA A 242 15.10 -3.16 2.49
C ALA A 242 14.68 -2.19 1.38
N TYR A 243 13.65 -1.36 1.61
CA TYR A 243 13.30 -0.26 0.71
C TYR A 243 14.51 0.63 0.42
N CYS A 244 15.14 1.17 1.47
CA CYS A 244 16.29 2.08 1.31
C CYS A 244 17.47 1.40 0.59
N TYR A 245 17.74 0.14 0.91
CA TYR A 245 18.81 -0.64 0.29
C TYR A 245 18.59 -0.79 -1.22
N GLN A 246 17.38 -1.17 -1.62
CA GLN A 246 17.07 -1.41 -3.03
C GLN A 246 16.98 -0.12 -3.84
N ILE A 247 16.45 0.95 -3.25
CA ILE A 247 16.45 2.29 -3.86
C ILE A 247 17.88 2.75 -4.18
N ARG A 248 18.82 2.57 -3.23
CA ARG A 248 20.23 2.93 -3.44
C ARG A 248 20.90 2.13 -4.56
N ARG A 249 20.48 0.88 -4.76
CA ARG A 249 21.00 -0.02 -5.79
C ARG A 249 20.37 0.17 -7.17
N ALA A 250 19.16 0.71 -7.25
CA ALA A 250 18.44 0.88 -8.52
C ALA A 250 19.27 1.71 -9.51
N GLN A 251 19.37 1.30 -10.77
CA GLN A 251 20.27 1.89 -11.76
C GLN A 251 19.57 2.62 -12.89
N ARG A 252 18.33 2.23 -13.22
CA ARG A 252 17.58 2.68 -14.39
C ARG A 252 16.23 3.25 -13.97
N PHE A 253 15.42 2.52 -13.21
CA PHE A 253 14.13 3.05 -12.78
C PHE A 253 13.59 2.38 -11.52
N ILE A 254 12.62 3.04 -10.89
CA ILE A 254 11.81 2.49 -9.82
C ILE A 254 10.34 2.75 -10.14
N TYR A 255 9.50 1.74 -9.98
CA TYR A 255 8.05 1.85 -10.02
C TYR A 255 7.47 1.48 -8.66
N VAL A 256 6.57 2.32 -8.13
CA VAL A 256 5.94 2.15 -6.84
C VAL A 256 4.43 2.21 -7.02
N GLU A 257 3.71 1.27 -6.43
CA GLU A 257 2.28 1.43 -6.14
C GLU A 257 2.11 1.39 -4.63
N ASN A 258 1.48 2.41 -4.04
CA ASN A 258 1.28 2.44 -2.60
C ASN A 258 -0.01 3.15 -2.20
N GLN A 259 -0.71 2.63 -1.20
CA GLN A 259 -1.89 3.27 -0.62
C GLN A 259 -1.57 4.65 0.01
N TYR A 260 -0.37 4.78 0.59
CA TYR A 260 0.09 6.03 1.17
C TYR A 260 1.50 6.35 0.69
N PHE A 261 1.77 7.63 0.47
CA PHE A 261 3.11 8.09 0.13
C PHE A 261 3.45 9.36 0.91
N MET A 262 4.02 9.16 2.09
CA MET A 262 4.51 10.26 2.92
C MET A 262 5.74 9.84 3.71
N GLY A 263 6.58 10.80 4.06
CA GLY A 263 7.61 10.63 5.06
C GLY A 263 8.88 11.40 4.81
N SER A 264 9.95 10.98 5.48
CA SER A 264 11.20 11.74 5.52
C SER A 264 10.98 13.17 6.03
N SER A 265 10.13 13.34 7.05
CA SER A 265 9.66 14.64 7.51
C SER A 265 10.76 15.51 8.13
N LYS A 266 11.93 14.93 8.41
CA LYS A 266 13.15 15.66 8.79
C LYS A 266 13.56 16.70 7.71
N TRP A 267 13.22 16.44 6.44
CA TRP A 267 13.60 17.29 5.31
C TRP A 267 12.42 18.09 4.75
N TRP A 268 11.29 18.17 5.47
CA TRP A 268 10.20 19.06 5.06
C TRP A 268 10.55 20.51 5.45
N GLU A 269 10.69 21.37 4.44
CA GLU A 269 10.99 22.78 4.66
C GLU A 269 9.83 23.50 5.36
N GLY A 270 10.19 24.43 6.27
CA GLY A 270 9.23 25.22 7.04
C GLY A 270 8.30 24.39 7.95
N PHE A 271 8.62 23.12 8.22
CA PHE A 271 7.86 22.30 9.16
C PHE A 271 8.53 22.25 10.52
N THR A 272 7.88 22.84 11.49
CA THR A 272 8.09 22.59 12.92
C THR A 272 6.72 22.33 13.54
N ASP A 273 6.59 21.22 14.27
CA ASP A 273 5.46 21.08 15.20
C ASP A 273 5.79 21.77 16.53
N SER A 274 4.78 22.03 17.36
CA SER A 274 4.94 22.68 18.67
C SER A 274 5.84 21.94 19.65
N THR A 275 6.25 20.72 19.32
CA THR A 275 7.11 19.84 20.13
C THR A 275 8.49 19.62 19.52
N ASN A 276 8.80 20.27 18.39
CA ASN A 276 9.99 20.06 17.58
C ASN A 276 10.22 18.58 17.21
N ASN A 277 9.14 17.80 17.08
CA ASN A 277 9.19 16.39 16.77
C ASN A 277 9.13 16.15 15.25
N ILE A 278 9.74 15.04 14.82
CA ILE A 278 9.75 14.59 13.43
C ILE A 278 8.69 13.50 13.32
N PRO A 279 7.51 13.77 12.74
CA PRO A 279 6.38 12.85 12.83
C PRO A 279 6.54 11.61 11.95
N CYS A 280 7.32 11.68 10.87
CA CYS A 280 7.49 10.59 9.90
C CYS A 280 8.96 10.34 9.57
N LYS A 281 9.64 9.51 10.39
CA LYS A 281 11.11 9.43 10.46
C LYS A 281 11.77 8.52 9.41
N HIS A 282 11.02 7.64 8.74
CA HIS A 282 11.61 6.74 7.74
C HIS A 282 12.14 7.52 6.53
N ARG A 283 13.15 6.97 5.85
CA ARG A 283 13.93 7.69 4.82
C ARG A 283 13.50 7.42 3.38
N VAL A 284 12.46 6.60 3.16
CA VAL A 284 12.12 6.08 1.83
C VAL A 284 11.93 7.19 0.77
N PRO A 285 11.07 8.21 0.96
CA PRO A 285 10.95 9.33 0.01
C PRO A 285 12.26 10.08 -0.24
N TYR A 286 13.04 10.35 0.82
CA TYR A 286 14.33 11.02 0.69
C TYR A 286 15.34 10.19 -0.11
N GLU A 287 15.42 8.87 0.12
CA GLU A 287 16.30 7.99 -0.66
C GLU A 287 15.91 7.95 -2.14
N LEU A 288 14.61 7.97 -2.46
CA LEU A 288 14.14 8.06 -3.86
C LEU A 288 14.63 9.35 -4.53
N ALA A 289 14.41 10.50 -3.88
CA ALA A 289 14.87 11.79 -4.38
C ALA A 289 16.40 11.83 -4.53
N MET A 290 17.13 11.39 -3.50
CA MET A 290 18.59 11.36 -3.54
C MET A 290 19.13 10.39 -4.58
N ARG A 291 18.39 9.30 -4.90
CA ARG A 291 18.79 8.42 -6.00
C ARG A 291 18.70 9.13 -7.34
N ILE A 292 17.61 9.84 -7.60
CA ILE A 292 17.46 10.70 -8.79
C ILE A 292 18.58 11.74 -8.84
N VAL A 293 18.81 12.47 -7.74
CA VAL A 293 19.88 13.48 -7.64
C VAL A 293 21.25 12.88 -7.98
N SER A 294 21.57 11.69 -7.48
CA SER A 294 22.83 11.01 -7.77
C SER A 294 23.01 10.68 -9.25
N LYS A 295 21.92 10.37 -9.94
CA LYS A 295 21.89 10.02 -11.36
C LYS A 295 22.00 11.26 -12.25
N ILE A 296 21.29 12.33 -11.90
CA ILE A 296 21.45 13.65 -12.55
C ILE A 296 22.91 14.11 -12.45
N ARG A 297 23.50 14.07 -11.24
CA ARG A 297 24.90 14.48 -11.02
C ARG A 297 25.91 13.69 -11.85
N THR A 298 25.60 12.45 -12.21
CA THR A 298 26.48 11.58 -13.00
C THR A 298 26.11 11.53 -14.48
N GLY A 299 25.15 12.36 -14.93
CA GLY A 299 24.66 12.35 -16.32
C GLY A 299 23.96 11.05 -16.72
N GLN A 300 23.57 10.21 -15.77
CA GLN A 300 22.94 8.93 -16.02
C GLN A 300 21.42 9.05 -16.02
N ARG A 301 20.76 8.44 -17.01
CA ARG A 301 19.31 8.42 -17.08
C ARG A 301 18.70 7.57 -15.95
N PHE A 302 17.71 8.13 -15.26
CA PHE A 302 16.96 7.45 -14.21
C PHE A 302 15.54 8.00 -14.09
N THR A 303 14.57 7.20 -13.65
CA THR A 303 13.20 7.67 -13.41
C THR A 303 12.53 6.93 -12.26
N VAL A 304 11.68 7.64 -11.51
CA VAL A 304 10.79 7.09 -10.50
C VAL A 304 9.34 7.37 -10.90
N TYR A 305 8.52 6.31 -10.87
CA TYR A 305 7.09 6.34 -11.10
C TYR A 305 6.37 5.95 -9.80
N ILE A 306 5.40 6.74 -9.37
CA ILE A 306 4.64 6.53 -8.12
C ILE A 306 3.15 6.53 -8.46
N CYS A 307 2.45 5.45 -8.17
CA CYS A 307 1.00 5.35 -8.26
C CYS A 307 0.42 5.27 -6.84
N ILE A 308 -0.50 6.20 -6.54
CA ILE A 308 -1.17 6.35 -5.24
C ILE A 308 -2.68 6.50 -5.47
N PRO A 309 -3.56 6.26 -4.49
CA PRO A 309 -4.98 6.52 -4.68
C PRO A 309 -5.23 8.02 -4.89
N LEU A 310 -6.30 8.37 -5.61
CA LEU A 310 -6.65 9.77 -5.88
C LEU A 310 -6.79 10.57 -4.57
N TYR A 311 -7.36 9.95 -3.54
CA TYR A 311 -7.34 10.40 -2.15
C TYR A 311 -7.35 9.19 -1.21
N PRO A 312 -6.89 9.34 0.05
CA PRO A 312 -6.85 8.22 1.00
C PRO A 312 -8.23 7.65 1.33
N GLU A 313 -8.26 6.45 1.92
CA GLU A 313 -9.50 5.79 2.32
C GLU A 313 -10.21 6.56 3.44
N GLY A 314 -11.46 6.95 3.18
CA GLY A 314 -12.29 7.75 4.07
C GLY A 314 -12.96 8.91 3.35
N ASP A 315 -13.65 9.78 4.10
CA ASP A 315 -14.15 11.03 3.53
C ASP A 315 -12.95 11.99 3.33
N PRO A 316 -12.61 12.38 2.09
CA PRO A 316 -11.47 13.25 1.83
C PRO A 316 -11.63 14.66 2.43
N GLN A 317 -12.84 15.06 2.85
CA GLN A 317 -13.09 16.33 3.54
C GLN A 317 -12.80 16.28 5.04
N SER A 318 -12.67 15.07 5.61
CA SER A 318 -12.37 14.93 7.04
C SER A 318 -11.00 15.52 7.38
N VAL A 319 -10.86 16.06 8.60
CA VAL A 319 -9.61 16.66 9.09
C VAL A 319 -8.45 15.66 9.02
N ALA A 320 -8.71 14.39 9.33
CA ALA A 320 -7.70 13.34 9.26
C ALA A 320 -7.23 13.04 7.83
N MET A 321 -8.14 13.01 6.84
CA MET A 321 -7.75 12.76 5.45
C MET A 321 -7.07 13.98 4.82
N GLN A 322 -7.51 15.20 5.15
CA GLN A 322 -6.81 16.42 4.75
C GLN A 322 -5.41 16.50 5.36
N ALA A 323 -5.20 16.00 6.58
CA ALA A 323 -3.87 15.88 7.17
C ALA A 323 -2.95 14.93 6.38
N VAL A 324 -3.45 13.74 6.03
CA VAL A 324 -2.73 12.75 5.21
C VAL A 324 -2.30 13.36 3.87
N LEU A 325 -3.20 14.08 3.21
CA LEU A 325 -2.90 14.79 1.95
C LEU A 325 -1.86 15.89 2.14
N CYS A 326 -1.86 16.58 3.29
CA CYS A 326 -0.84 17.58 3.63
C CYS A 326 0.55 16.94 3.81
N TRP A 327 0.63 15.77 4.43
CA TRP A 327 1.89 15.03 4.59
C TRP A 327 2.42 14.50 3.25
N GLN A 328 1.53 14.04 2.39
CA GLN A 328 1.87 13.65 1.03
C GLN A 328 2.42 14.84 0.22
N SER A 329 1.71 15.98 0.22
CA SER A 329 2.13 17.16 -0.54
C SER A 329 3.47 17.72 -0.05
N ARG A 330 3.70 17.76 1.28
CA ARG A 330 5.01 18.13 1.85
C ARG A 330 6.13 17.17 1.48
N THR A 331 5.84 15.88 1.45
CA THR A 331 6.81 14.86 1.03
C THR A 331 7.20 15.05 -0.43
N LEU A 332 6.22 15.22 -1.31
CA LEU A 332 6.45 15.43 -2.73
C LEU A 332 7.15 16.77 -3.01
N GLN A 333 6.77 17.84 -2.31
CA GLN A 333 7.47 19.13 -2.38
C GLN A 333 8.96 18.96 -2.06
N MET A 334 9.31 18.28 -0.97
CA MET A 334 10.70 17.99 -0.61
C MET A 334 11.44 17.23 -1.72
N MET A 335 10.80 16.21 -2.29
CA MET A 335 11.42 15.42 -3.37
C MET A 335 11.64 16.25 -4.63
N TYR A 336 10.64 17.01 -5.07
CA TYR A 336 10.74 17.84 -6.27
C TYR A 336 11.75 18.97 -6.12
N SER A 337 11.80 19.66 -4.96
CA SER A 337 12.83 20.67 -4.68
C SER A 337 14.24 20.09 -4.81
N LYS A 338 14.49 18.89 -4.24
CA LYS A 338 15.80 18.23 -4.33
C LYS A 338 16.17 17.85 -5.77
N VAL A 339 15.20 17.38 -6.56
CA VAL A 339 15.41 17.07 -7.98
C VAL A 339 15.68 18.34 -8.78
N ALA A 340 14.90 19.40 -8.57
CA ALA A 340 15.06 20.67 -9.26
C ALA A 340 16.41 21.35 -8.94
N GLU A 341 16.82 21.35 -7.67
CA GLU A 341 18.15 21.81 -7.24
C GLU A 341 19.29 21.09 -7.99
N ALA A 342 19.15 19.77 -8.18
CA ALA A 342 20.13 18.99 -8.91
C ALA A 342 20.12 19.29 -10.41
N LEU A 343 18.93 19.46 -11.01
CA LEU A 343 18.79 19.83 -12.42
C LEU A 343 19.37 21.22 -12.71
N ALA A 344 19.15 22.19 -11.82
CA ALA A 344 19.72 23.53 -11.97
C ALA A 344 21.26 23.54 -11.95
N ARG A 345 21.89 22.57 -11.24
CA ARG A 345 23.35 22.48 -11.11
C ARG A 345 24.02 21.61 -12.15
N TRP A 346 23.39 20.50 -12.53
CA TRP A 346 24.01 19.44 -13.33
C TRP A 346 23.11 18.90 -14.44
N GLY A 347 21.85 19.33 -14.50
CA GLY A 347 20.89 18.86 -15.48
C GLY A 347 21.00 19.59 -16.83
N PRO A 348 20.42 19.02 -17.89
CA PRO A 348 20.20 19.72 -19.15
C PRO A 348 19.33 20.97 -18.97
N ALA A 349 19.54 22.00 -19.78
CA ALA A 349 18.82 23.28 -19.68
C ALA A 349 17.29 23.16 -19.88
N ASP A 350 16.85 22.19 -20.67
CA ASP A 350 15.43 21.90 -20.95
C ASP A 350 14.83 20.85 -20.01
N ALA A 351 15.60 20.33 -19.05
CA ALA A 351 15.14 19.29 -18.16
C ALA A 351 14.08 19.81 -17.18
N HIS A 352 13.04 19.01 -16.97
CA HIS A 352 11.97 19.26 -16.01
C HIS A 352 12.01 18.19 -14.90
N PRO A 353 11.64 18.50 -13.64
CA PRO A 353 11.57 17.48 -12.58
C PRO A 353 10.68 16.27 -12.94
N CYS A 354 9.57 16.49 -13.66
CA CYS A 354 8.70 15.43 -14.19
C CYS A 354 9.35 14.52 -15.25
N HIS A 355 10.53 14.85 -15.77
CA HIS A 355 11.31 13.89 -16.55
C HIS A 355 11.90 12.78 -15.68
N TYR A 356 11.97 12.94 -14.35
CA TYR A 356 12.66 12.02 -13.44
C TYR A 356 11.77 11.50 -12.31
N LEU A 357 10.80 12.28 -11.84
CA LEU A 357 9.88 11.91 -10.77
C LEU A 357 8.45 12.13 -11.24
N ASN A 358 7.63 11.08 -11.23
CA ASN A 358 6.25 11.16 -11.69
C ASN A 358 5.29 10.52 -10.68
N VAL A 359 4.16 11.21 -10.44
CA VAL A 359 3.09 10.75 -9.55
C VAL A 359 1.80 10.61 -10.35
N TYR A 360 1.10 9.50 -10.11
CA TYR A 360 -0.12 9.09 -10.79
C TYR A 360 -1.15 8.56 -9.79
N CYS A 361 -2.38 8.42 -10.24
CA CYS A 361 -3.43 7.67 -9.56
C CYS A 361 -4.24 6.85 -10.56
N LEU A 362 -5.16 6.01 -10.09
CA LEU A 362 -6.04 5.23 -10.96
C LEU A 362 -7.49 5.69 -10.83
N ALA A 363 -8.20 5.72 -11.94
CA ALA A 363 -9.62 6.01 -11.97
C ALA A 363 -10.30 5.33 -13.15
N LYS A 364 -11.61 5.18 -13.03
CA LYS A 364 -12.47 4.71 -14.10
C LYS A 364 -13.60 5.67 -14.34
N ARG A 365 -14.07 5.71 -15.59
CA ARG A 365 -15.29 6.38 -15.98
C ARG A 365 -16.13 5.45 -16.85
N GLU A 366 -17.39 5.28 -16.51
CA GLU A 366 -18.34 4.44 -17.22
C GLU A 366 -19.71 5.11 -17.22
N GLN A 367 -20.46 4.96 -18.32
CA GLN A 367 -21.86 5.34 -18.31
C GLN A 367 -22.63 4.30 -17.49
N CYS A 368 -23.50 4.74 -16.58
CA CYS A 368 -24.39 3.82 -15.88
C CYS A 368 -25.29 3.11 -16.92
N PRO A 369 -25.21 1.78 -17.04
CA PRO A 369 -25.87 1.03 -18.13
C PRO A 369 -27.39 0.99 -17.98
N VAL A 370 -27.89 1.15 -16.75
CA VAL A 370 -29.31 1.18 -16.44
C VAL A 370 -29.72 2.63 -16.19
N ARG A 371 -30.80 3.08 -16.82
CA ARG A 371 -31.40 4.38 -16.50
C ARG A 371 -31.93 4.34 -15.06
N VAL A 372 -31.14 4.86 -14.13
CA VAL A 372 -31.54 5.02 -12.73
C VAL A 372 -32.42 6.25 -12.59
N ASP A 373 -33.62 6.09 -12.03
CA ASP A 373 -34.39 7.23 -11.54
C ASP A 373 -33.70 7.80 -10.30
N LEU A 374 -33.03 8.93 -10.48
CA LEU A 374 -32.23 9.58 -9.42
C LEU A 374 -33.07 9.99 -8.20
N SER A 375 -34.39 10.13 -8.35
CA SER A 375 -35.29 10.41 -7.22
C SER A 375 -35.33 9.26 -6.19
N MET A 376 -34.98 8.03 -6.62
CA MET A 376 -34.89 6.86 -5.75
C MET A 376 -33.58 6.82 -4.95
N VAL A 377 -32.55 7.55 -5.38
CA VAL A 377 -31.23 7.57 -4.75
C VAL A 377 -31.20 8.66 -3.70
N ARG A 378 -31.29 8.29 -2.41
CA ARG A 378 -31.38 9.27 -1.31
C ARG A 378 -30.13 10.12 -1.11
N ASN A 379 -28.95 9.58 -1.45
CA ASN A 379 -27.68 10.24 -1.21
C ASN A 379 -27.32 11.17 -2.39
N PRO A 380 -27.25 12.50 -2.20
CA PRO A 380 -26.94 13.43 -3.28
C PRO A 380 -25.56 13.20 -3.90
N ARG A 381 -24.58 12.78 -3.10
CA ARG A 381 -23.24 12.45 -3.59
C ARG A 381 -23.29 11.22 -4.50
N GLN A 382 -24.12 10.23 -4.17
CA GLN A 382 -24.32 9.07 -5.02
C GLN A 382 -25.03 9.47 -6.33
N GLN A 383 -26.05 10.32 -6.29
CA GLN A 383 -26.69 10.85 -7.51
C GLN A 383 -25.65 11.51 -8.44
N GLN A 384 -24.79 12.37 -7.88
CA GLN A 384 -23.72 13.02 -8.63
C GLN A 384 -22.76 12.02 -9.27
N LEU A 385 -22.28 11.02 -8.51
CA LEU A 385 -21.35 10.02 -9.06
C LEU A 385 -21.99 9.09 -10.11
N ILE A 386 -23.29 8.81 -10.01
CA ILE A 386 -24.04 8.11 -11.08
C ILE A 386 -24.11 8.97 -12.34
N GLN A 387 -24.37 10.27 -12.20
CA GLN A 387 -24.45 11.20 -13.33
C GLN A 387 -23.11 11.40 -14.02
N THR A 388 -22.02 11.59 -13.26
CA THR A 388 -20.69 11.81 -13.83
C THR A 388 -20.06 10.51 -14.32
N GLY A 389 -20.51 9.38 -13.78
CA GLY A 389 -20.06 8.04 -14.13
C GLY A 389 -18.62 7.76 -13.74
N ARG A 390 -18.00 8.59 -12.89
CA ARG A 390 -16.57 8.54 -12.60
C ARG A 390 -16.30 8.16 -11.15
N GLN A 391 -15.28 7.36 -10.92
CA GLN A 391 -14.85 6.92 -9.60
C GLN A 391 -13.37 6.56 -9.61
N MET A 392 -12.65 6.78 -8.51
CA MET A 392 -11.27 6.30 -8.41
C MET A 392 -11.22 4.78 -8.36
N VAL A 393 -10.22 4.20 -9.00
CA VAL A 393 -9.82 2.82 -8.74
C VAL A 393 -8.89 2.89 -7.54
N TYR A 394 -9.29 2.30 -6.42
CA TYR A 394 -8.57 2.49 -5.17
C TYR A 394 -7.28 1.69 -5.17
N VAL A 395 -6.14 2.39 -5.26
CA VAL A 395 -4.81 1.80 -5.14
C VAL A 395 -4.56 1.41 -3.69
N HIS A 396 -4.74 0.13 -3.38
CA HIS A 396 -4.40 -0.47 -2.09
C HIS A 396 -3.07 -1.24 -2.12
N SER A 397 -2.45 -1.42 -3.29
CA SER A 397 -1.13 -2.05 -3.44
C SER A 397 -0.09 -1.51 -2.44
N LYS A 398 0.90 -2.36 -2.11
CA LYS A 398 2.16 -1.96 -1.46
C LYS A 398 3.32 -2.64 -2.19
N LEU A 399 3.66 -2.09 -3.35
CA LEU A 399 4.54 -2.68 -4.34
C LEU A 399 5.70 -1.73 -4.67
N MET A 400 6.89 -2.29 -4.86
CA MET A 400 8.01 -1.60 -5.49
C MET A 400 8.75 -2.52 -6.46
N VAL A 401 8.94 -2.07 -7.69
CA VAL A 401 9.77 -2.71 -8.73
C VAL A 401 11.02 -1.86 -8.93
N CYS A 402 12.20 -2.47 -8.91
CA CYS A 402 13.47 -1.83 -9.23
C CYS A 402 14.11 -2.50 -10.45
N ASP A 403 14.37 -1.72 -11.50
CA ASP A 403 15.09 -2.15 -12.70
C ASP A 403 14.56 -3.43 -13.37
N ASP A 404 13.27 -3.77 -13.24
CA ASP A 404 12.69 -5.06 -13.67
C ASP A 404 13.44 -6.32 -13.17
N GLU A 405 14.30 -6.16 -12.16
CA GLU A 405 15.14 -7.22 -11.56
C GLU A 405 14.60 -7.64 -10.19
N TYR A 406 14.14 -6.66 -9.41
CA TYR A 406 13.72 -6.83 -8.02
C TYR A 406 12.29 -6.37 -7.83
N LEU A 407 11.51 -7.18 -7.10
CA LEU A 407 10.14 -6.91 -6.69
C LEU A 407 10.05 -6.94 -5.16
N MET A 408 9.46 -5.92 -4.55
CA MET A 408 8.99 -5.95 -3.16
C MET A 408 7.48 -5.86 -3.12
N ILE A 409 6.86 -6.77 -2.37
CA ILE A 409 5.40 -6.87 -2.23
C ILE A 409 5.04 -7.24 -0.79
N GLY A 410 4.02 -6.61 -0.23
CA GLY A 410 3.64 -6.87 1.16
C GLY A 410 2.47 -6.04 1.64
N SER A 411 2.41 -5.82 2.96
CA SER A 411 1.35 -5.05 3.62
C SER A 411 1.76 -3.61 3.97
N ALA A 412 3.06 -3.30 3.93
CA ALA A 412 3.62 -2.06 4.45
C ALA A 412 3.43 -0.85 3.52
N ASN A 413 2.67 0.13 4.01
CA ASN A 413 2.50 1.42 3.35
C ASN A 413 3.79 2.28 3.44
N ILE A 414 3.96 3.24 2.53
CA ILE A 414 5.04 4.25 2.65
C ILE A 414 4.52 5.38 3.55
N ASN A 415 4.50 5.09 4.85
CA ASN A 415 4.23 6.00 5.95
C ASN A 415 4.96 5.49 7.22
N HIS A 416 4.95 6.28 8.30
CA HIS A 416 5.61 5.89 9.53
C HIS A 416 4.83 4.81 10.29
N ARG A 417 3.50 4.75 10.17
CA ARG A 417 2.68 3.65 10.71
C ARG A 417 3.21 2.28 10.30
N SER A 418 3.57 2.07 9.03
CA SER A 418 4.07 0.80 8.53
C SER A 418 5.59 0.66 8.61
N LEU A 419 6.36 1.74 8.37
CA LEU A 419 7.83 1.69 8.27
C LEU A 419 8.56 2.04 9.57
N GLY A 420 7.82 2.46 10.60
CA GLY A 420 8.34 2.77 11.92
C GLY A 420 8.70 1.54 12.75
N GLY A 421 8.17 0.35 12.45
CA GLY A 421 8.42 -0.88 13.22
C GLY A 421 7.74 -0.93 14.60
N ASP A 422 7.47 0.23 15.21
CA ASP A 422 6.97 0.42 16.58
C ASP A 422 5.49 0.80 16.61
N ARG A 423 4.83 0.78 15.45
CA ARG A 423 3.42 1.14 15.23
C ARG A 423 2.62 -0.08 14.77
N ASP A 424 2.27 -0.16 13.49
CA ASP A 424 1.56 -1.33 12.95
C ASP A 424 2.56 -2.46 12.66
N THR A 425 2.12 -3.70 12.85
CA THR A 425 2.94 -4.85 12.43
C THR A 425 2.73 -5.14 10.95
N GLU A 426 3.82 -5.27 10.20
CA GLU A 426 3.80 -5.47 8.74
C GLU A 426 4.69 -6.64 8.31
N ILE A 427 4.48 -7.11 7.09
CA ILE A 427 5.28 -8.16 6.45
C ILE A 427 5.42 -7.85 4.96
N ALA A 428 6.58 -8.17 4.39
CA ALA A 428 6.84 -8.06 2.96
C ALA A 428 7.80 -9.14 2.48
N LEU A 429 7.76 -9.42 1.18
CA LEU A 429 8.71 -10.26 0.46
C LEU A 429 9.53 -9.38 -0.47
N GLY A 430 10.84 -9.61 -0.54
CA GLY A 430 11.70 -9.15 -1.62
C GLY A 430 12.13 -10.32 -2.49
N CYS A 431 11.94 -10.18 -3.79
CA CYS A 431 12.01 -11.26 -4.75
C CYS A 431 12.94 -10.87 -5.91
N VAL A 432 13.81 -11.80 -6.29
CA VAL A 432 14.68 -11.69 -7.47
C VAL A 432 14.70 -13.03 -8.19
N GLU A 433 14.61 -13.02 -9.51
CA GLU A 433 14.79 -14.21 -10.34
C GLU A 433 16.27 -14.51 -10.54
N ALA A 434 16.70 -15.72 -10.21
CA ALA A 434 18.11 -16.10 -10.25
C ALA A 434 18.71 -16.03 -11.68
N ALA A 435 17.88 -16.25 -12.71
CA ALA A 435 18.29 -16.24 -14.11
C ALA A 435 18.09 -14.88 -14.80
N HIS A 436 17.38 -13.93 -14.18
CA HIS A 436 17.02 -12.64 -14.78
C HIS A 436 17.58 -11.48 -13.95
N LEU A 437 18.90 -11.51 -13.74
CA LEU A 437 19.63 -10.43 -13.09
C LEU A 437 20.09 -9.39 -14.10
N LYS A 438 20.19 -8.13 -13.68
CA LYS A 438 20.75 -7.11 -14.57
C LYS A 438 22.23 -7.36 -14.76
N GLN A 439 22.69 -7.24 -16.00
CA GLN A 439 24.12 -7.24 -16.26
C GLN A 439 24.70 -5.89 -15.85
N PRO A 440 25.87 -5.84 -15.16
CA PRO A 440 26.46 -4.60 -14.63
C PRO A 440 26.54 -3.44 -15.63
N ASP A 441 26.81 -3.75 -16.91
CA ASP A 441 26.92 -2.79 -18.01
C ASP A 441 25.94 -3.10 -19.17
N GLY A 442 24.93 -3.93 -18.91
CA GLY A 442 23.95 -4.35 -19.91
C GLY A 442 23.07 -3.19 -20.39
N PRO A 443 22.84 -3.06 -21.71
CA PRO A 443 21.93 -2.05 -22.25
C PRO A 443 20.45 -2.41 -22.04
N VAL A 444 20.16 -3.68 -21.70
CA VAL A 444 18.81 -4.24 -21.62
C VAL A 444 18.47 -4.60 -20.17
N LEU A 445 17.27 -4.20 -19.73
CA LEU A 445 16.70 -4.61 -18.45
C LEU A 445 16.32 -6.10 -18.49
N PRO A 446 16.39 -6.83 -17.37
CA PRO A 446 15.93 -8.22 -17.33
C PRO A 446 14.47 -8.34 -17.80
N GLN A 447 14.18 -9.40 -18.57
CA GLN A 447 12.83 -9.67 -19.09
C GLN A 447 12.23 -10.96 -18.48
N GLY A 448 12.40 -11.11 -17.16
CA GLY A 448 11.82 -12.20 -16.39
C GLY A 448 10.34 -11.97 -16.04
N GLN A 449 9.84 -12.74 -15.08
CA GLN A 449 8.54 -12.55 -14.46
C GLN A 449 8.37 -11.19 -13.77
N VAL A 450 9.42 -10.59 -13.20
CA VAL A 450 9.33 -9.22 -12.62
C VAL A 450 8.97 -8.20 -13.71
N PHE A 451 9.66 -8.25 -14.85
CA PHE A 451 9.32 -7.48 -16.05
C PHE A 451 7.90 -7.79 -16.51
N GLY A 452 7.54 -9.08 -16.63
CA GLY A 452 6.22 -9.52 -17.09
C GLY A 452 5.09 -9.00 -16.20
N PHE A 453 5.26 -9.03 -14.88
CA PHE A 453 4.30 -8.50 -13.92
C PHE A 453 4.16 -6.98 -14.04
N ARG A 454 5.28 -6.24 -14.10
CA ARG A 454 5.25 -4.78 -14.31
C ARG A 454 4.64 -4.41 -15.67
N ALA A 455 4.90 -5.18 -16.71
CA ALA A 455 4.29 -5.00 -18.04
C ALA A 455 2.79 -5.27 -18.02
N SER A 456 2.34 -6.29 -17.28
CA SER A 456 0.92 -6.58 -17.08
C SER A 456 0.21 -5.43 -16.35
N LEU A 457 0.79 -4.92 -15.27
CA LEU A 457 0.26 -3.74 -14.55
C LEU A 457 0.17 -2.53 -15.48
N TRP A 458 1.18 -2.28 -16.30
CA TRP A 458 1.13 -1.17 -17.25
C TRP A 458 0.11 -1.42 -18.38
N GLY A 459 -0.09 -2.67 -18.81
CA GLY A 459 -1.14 -3.03 -19.76
C GLY A 459 -2.54 -2.74 -19.21
N GLU A 460 -2.78 -3.04 -17.94
CA GLU A 460 -3.99 -2.67 -17.22
C GLU A 460 -4.14 -1.14 -17.11
N HIS A 461 -3.11 -0.47 -16.59
CA HIS A 461 -3.19 0.95 -16.26
C HIS A 461 -3.23 1.86 -17.48
N LEU A 462 -2.56 1.49 -18.58
CA LEU A 462 -2.46 2.30 -19.81
C LEU A 462 -3.39 1.78 -20.91
N GLY A 463 -4.02 0.62 -20.72
CA GLY A 463 -4.99 0.02 -21.63
C GLY A 463 -4.42 -0.56 -22.93
N HIS A 464 -3.11 -0.49 -23.14
CA HIS A 464 -2.44 -1.04 -24.32
C HIS A 464 -0.94 -1.25 -24.09
N TYR A 465 -0.32 -2.02 -24.97
CA TYR A 465 1.14 -2.16 -25.03
C TYR A 465 1.76 -1.09 -25.93
N ASP A 466 2.91 -0.57 -25.53
CA ASP A 466 3.77 0.31 -26.33
C ASP A 466 5.22 -0.19 -26.20
N PRO A 467 5.99 -0.36 -27.30
CA PRO A 467 7.39 -0.78 -27.24
C PRO A 467 8.28 0.11 -26.34
N LEU A 468 7.89 1.38 -26.14
CA LEU A 468 8.60 2.29 -25.23
C LEU A 468 8.55 1.81 -23.77
N PHE A 469 7.50 1.07 -23.37
CA PHE A 469 7.32 0.58 -22.00
C PHE A 469 8.34 -0.49 -21.59
N VAL A 470 9.08 -1.05 -22.55
CA VAL A 470 10.22 -1.94 -22.28
C VAL A 470 11.43 -1.18 -21.75
N LYS A 471 11.46 0.16 -21.91
CA LYS A 471 12.52 1.03 -21.40
C LYS A 471 11.94 2.12 -20.49
N PRO A 472 11.44 1.78 -19.29
CA PRO A 472 10.81 2.76 -18.38
C PRO A 472 11.74 3.90 -17.96
N HIS A 473 13.05 3.72 -18.03
CA HIS A 473 13.98 4.79 -17.71
C HIS A 473 14.11 5.83 -18.84
N SER A 474 13.76 5.50 -20.09
CA SER A 474 13.95 6.40 -21.24
C SER A 474 13.08 7.67 -21.13
N LEU A 475 13.53 8.77 -21.72
CA LEU A 475 12.76 10.02 -21.68
C LEU A 475 11.50 9.92 -22.55
N GLU A 476 11.59 9.19 -23.65
CA GLU A 476 10.52 8.87 -24.58
C GLU A 476 9.41 8.10 -23.87
N CYS A 477 9.75 7.06 -23.09
CA CYS A 477 8.78 6.33 -22.29
C CYS A 477 8.10 7.23 -21.24
N VAL A 478 8.87 8.08 -20.54
CA VAL A 478 8.30 9.01 -19.55
C VAL A 478 7.33 9.99 -20.20
N ARG A 479 7.70 10.57 -21.34
CA ARG A 479 6.83 11.49 -22.08
C ARG A 479 5.56 10.79 -22.53
N ARG A 480 5.67 9.57 -23.07
CA ARG A 480 4.52 8.78 -23.51
C ARG A 480 3.57 8.44 -22.38
N VAL A 481 4.08 7.94 -21.25
CA VAL A 481 3.25 7.63 -20.06
C VAL A 481 2.57 8.90 -19.54
N ASN A 482 3.28 10.03 -19.49
CA ASN A 482 2.71 11.30 -19.05
C ASN A 482 1.62 11.83 -20.00
N GLU A 483 1.83 11.73 -21.31
CA GLU A 483 0.84 12.11 -22.32
C GLU A 483 -0.46 11.33 -22.16
N LEU A 484 -0.37 9.99 -22.06
CA LEU A 484 -1.53 9.12 -21.89
C LEU A 484 -2.27 9.41 -20.57
N ALA A 485 -1.52 9.59 -19.48
CA ALA A 485 -2.08 9.85 -18.17
C ALA A 485 -2.73 11.25 -18.07
N GLU A 486 -2.20 12.23 -18.81
CA GLU A 486 -2.76 13.57 -18.92
C GLU A 486 -4.06 13.57 -19.75
N ALA A 487 -4.08 12.86 -20.89
CA ALA A 487 -5.27 12.69 -21.72
C ALA A 487 -6.41 12.00 -20.95
N ASN A 488 -6.08 10.99 -20.14
CA ASN A 488 -7.05 10.39 -19.23
C ASN A 488 -7.54 11.36 -18.15
N TRP A 489 -6.65 12.18 -17.56
CA TRP A 489 -7.07 13.19 -16.59
C TRP A 489 -8.07 14.17 -17.20
N GLU A 490 -7.79 14.68 -18.40
CA GLU A 490 -8.68 15.58 -19.14
C GLU A 490 -10.04 14.92 -19.41
N ALA A 491 -10.05 13.67 -19.86
CA ALA A 491 -11.26 12.89 -20.06
C ALA A 491 -12.00 12.60 -18.75
N PHE A 492 -11.30 12.41 -17.64
CA PHE A 492 -11.88 12.16 -16.32
C PHE A 492 -12.58 13.39 -15.76
N VAL A 493 -11.99 14.58 -15.92
CA VAL A 493 -12.59 15.84 -15.43
C VAL A 493 -13.58 16.48 -16.41
N GLY A 494 -13.50 16.13 -17.70
CA GLY A 494 -14.30 16.71 -18.76
C GLY A 494 -15.81 16.45 -18.65
N PRO A 495 -16.63 17.19 -19.43
CA PRO A 495 -18.09 17.13 -19.32
C PRO A 495 -18.69 15.84 -19.89
N ALA A 496 -18.02 15.18 -20.84
CA ALA A 496 -18.53 13.99 -21.51
C ALA A 496 -18.43 12.75 -20.61
N VAL A 497 -19.55 12.07 -20.36
CA VAL A 497 -19.62 10.80 -19.62
C VAL A 497 -19.32 9.66 -20.59
N ARG A 498 -18.05 9.31 -20.70
CA ARG A 498 -17.56 8.22 -21.57
C ARG A 498 -16.35 7.52 -20.95
N PRO A 499 -16.02 6.29 -21.36
CA PRO A 499 -14.79 5.62 -20.97
C PRO A 499 -13.54 6.49 -21.18
N LEU A 500 -12.56 6.32 -20.30
CA LEU A 500 -11.25 6.95 -20.45
C LEU A 500 -10.58 6.43 -21.73
N PRO A 501 -9.81 7.27 -22.45
CA PRO A 501 -9.20 6.88 -23.70
C PRO A 501 -8.11 5.81 -23.54
N HIS A 502 -7.46 5.70 -22.37
CA HIS A 502 -6.28 4.85 -22.18
C HIS A 502 -6.25 4.13 -20.82
N GLY A 503 -6.97 3.02 -20.63
CA GLY A 503 -6.94 2.30 -19.35
C GLY A 503 -7.38 3.19 -18.17
N HIS A 504 -6.64 3.16 -17.06
CA HIS A 504 -7.05 3.75 -15.78
C HIS A 504 -6.08 4.81 -15.21
N LEU A 505 -4.85 4.92 -15.74
CA LEU A 505 -3.79 5.77 -15.17
C LEU A 505 -4.08 7.25 -15.40
N LEU A 506 -4.20 8.03 -14.34
CA LEU A 506 -4.31 9.48 -14.38
C LEU A 506 -3.00 10.13 -13.93
N LYS A 507 -2.63 11.25 -14.55
CA LYS A 507 -1.65 12.15 -13.95
C LYS A 507 -2.22 12.64 -12.62
N TYR A 508 -1.48 12.51 -11.52
CA TYR A 508 -1.98 13.00 -10.23
C TYR A 508 -2.20 14.53 -10.34
N PRO A 509 -3.27 15.11 -9.77
CA PRO A 509 -3.65 16.51 -9.94
C PRO A 509 -2.75 17.55 -9.26
N TYR A 510 -1.43 17.39 -9.37
CA TYR A 510 -0.44 18.39 -9.00
C TYR A 510 0.11 19.10 -10.24
N THR A 511 0.51 20.35 -10.03
CA THR A 511 1.42 21.07 -10.93
C THR A 511 2.81 21.06 -10.31
N VAL A 512 3.84 20.96 -11.16
CA VAL A 512 5.23 20.98 -10.73
C VAL A 512 5.94 22.00 -11.60
N ALA A 513 6.49 23.05 -11.00
CA ALA A 513 7.28 24.04 -11.70
C ALA A 513 8.74 23.56 -11.90
N ARG A 514 9.49 24.27 -12.76
CA ARG A 514 10.90 23.95 -13.06
C ARG A 514 11.82 24.04 -11.85
N ASP A 515 11.51 24.92 -10.90
CA ASP A 515 12.22 25.07 -9.63
C ASP A 515 11.79 24.03 -8.56
N GLY A 516 10.86 23.14 -8.90
CA GLY A 516 10.35 22.11 -8.01
C GLY A 516 9.18 22.54 -7.14
N ALA A 517 8.65 23.76 -7.29
CA ALA A 517 7.45 24.18 -6.57
C ALA A 517 6.25 23.29 -6.95
N LEU A 518 5.57 22.75 -5.93
CA LEU A 518 4.42 21.88 -6.05
C LEU A 518 3.14 22.70 -5.83
N GLY A 519 2.21 22.64 -6.78
CA GLY A 519 0.88 23.24 -6.68
C GLY A 519 -0.23 22.22 -6.98
N ALA A 520 -1.47 22.66 -6.86
CA ALA A 520 -2.64 21.87 -7.25
C ALA A 520 -3.06 22.23 -8.68
N LYS A 521 -3.37 21.22 -9.50
CA LYS A 521 -3.95 21.41 -10.83
C LYS A 521 -5.41 21.83 -10.77
N VAL A 522 -6.10 21.38 -9.73
CA VAL A 522 -7.48 21.76 -9.37
C VAL A 522 -7.52 22.00 -7.86
N GLU A 523 -8.35 22.93 -7.41
CA GLU A 523 -8.46 23.27 -5.98
C GLU A 523 -8.94 22.07 -5.15
N SER A 524 -9.99 21.40 -5.63
CA SER A 524 -10.59 20.23 -4.99
C SER A 524 -10.69 19.05 -5.95
N PHE A 525 -10.71 17.83 -5.41
CA PHE A 525 -10.92 16.62 -6.22
C PHE A 525 -12.26 16.65 -6.96
N PRO A 526 -12.35 16.09 -8.18
CA PRO A 526 -13.62 16.03 -8.92
C PRO A 526 -14.72 15.36 -8.09
N ASP A 527 -15.91 15.98 -8.09
CA ASP A 527 -17.08 15.56 -7.31
C ASP A 527 -16.92 15.60 -5.77
N MET A 528 -15.85 16.20 -5.27
CA MET A 528 -15.57 16.34 -3.83
C MET A 528 -15.26 17.78 -3.47
N ALA A 529 -15.69 18.23 -2.29
CA ALA A 529 -15.29 19.53 -1.73
C ALA A 529 -14.02 19.39 -0.86
N ALA A 530 -13.02 18.64 -1.35
CA ALA A 530 -11.82 18.28 -0.60
C ALA A 530 -10.57 18.77 -1.33
N GLY A 531 -9.75 19.58 -0.64
CA GLY A 531 -8.55 20.17 -1.20
C GLY A 531 -7.48 19.14 -1.57
N VAL A 532 -6.88 19.28 -2.76
CA VAL A 532 -5.88 18.33 -3.30
C VAL A 532 -4.54 18.37 -2.54
N MET A 533 -4.18 19.53 -2.01
CA MET A 533 -2.93 19.72 -1.25
C MET A 533 -3.05 19.30 0.22
N GLY A 534 -4.26 19.00 0.68
CA GLY A 534 -4.56 18.78 2.09
C GLY A 534 -4.52 20.06 2.93
N SER A 535 -4.75 19.92 4.23
CA SER A 535 -4.66 21.01 5.20
C SER A 535 -3.87 20.56 6.43
N ARG A 536 -3.11 21.50 7.02
CA ARG A 536 -2.29 21.20 8.20
C ARG A 536 -3.21 20.84 9.36
N PRO A 537 -3.05 19.66 9.99
CA PRO A 537 -3.85 19.31 11.15
C PRO A 537 -3.35 20.03 12.41
N PRO A 538 -4.14 20.02 13.48
CA PRO A 538 -3.64 20.18 14.83
C PRO A 538 -2.53 19.15 15.13
N ASP A 539 -1.45 19.57 15.79
CA ASP A 539 -0.25 18.72 16.04
C ASP A 539 -0.56 17.38 16.73
N VAL A 540 -1.65 17.30 17.50
CA VAL A 540 -2.13 16.06 18.15
C VAL A 540 -2.43 14.94 17.16
N LEU A 541 -2.81 15.26 15.92
CA LEU A 541 -3.13 14.26 14.91
C LEU A 541 -1.88 13.72 14.18
N ASN A 542 -0.70 14.31 14.40
CA ASN A 542 0.53 13.88 13.73
C ASN A 542 0.78 12.38 13.95
N LEU A 543 0.65 11.88 15.18
CA LEU A 543 0.86 10.45 15.49
C LEU A 543 -0.13 9.52 14.77
N LEU A 544 -1.37 9.99 14.55
CA LEU A 544 -2.46 9.20 13.95
C LEU A 544 -2.38 9.15 12.43
N THR A 545 -1.87 10.22 11.82
CA THR A 545 -1.98 10.49 10.39
C THR A 545 -0.65 10.34 9.63
N THR A 546 0.43 9.98 10.31
CA THR A 546 1.78 9.82 9.71
C THR A 546 2.28 8.40 9.54
#